data_AF-A0A5B8MNK8-F1
#
_entry.id   AF-A0A5B8MNK8-F1
#
_cell.length_a   1.000
_cell.length_b   1.000
_cell.length_c   1.000
_cell.angle_alpha   90.00
_cell.angle_beta   90.00
_cell.angle_gamma   90.00
#
_symmetry.space_group_name_H-M   'P 1'
#
loop_
_entity.id
_entity.type
_entity.pdbx_description
1 polymer ?
#
loop_
_entity_poly.entity_id
_entity_poly.type
_entity_poly.pdbx_seq_one_letter_code
_entity_poly.pdbx_strand_id
1 'polypeptide(L)'
;MDYELLRRFERQKLQFYKNAALPRKSSRVLEFARNLCSDLSLPSVVLHSGLQLLDRVGQFIDIEDSMVSTMAAVCTFIGSKVEMNPEEIPCVRKFLPAVGNGNLIAEDFRSLEVNVLRVLEWSTVSATPAHFLPSFVRKQPLLDALVGQSRGAGRGSFVDTTLLVLAEEVGGARLNSLPSEISSVVFHLMLTEALPHLNASEIVEEVTGYSVERDLQECRRQLVDRTRVWDLLKSKLPKNISPRSTLNLVHEERN
;
A
#
# COMPACT_ATOMS: atom_id res chain seq x y z
N MET A 1 12.08 -0.58 -12.31
CA MET A 1 12.09 -0.19 -10.88
C MET A 1 13.21 -0.97 -10.23
N ASP A 2 14.12 -0.27 -9.55
CA ASP A 2 15.29 -0.87 -8.91
C ASP A 2 14.90 -1.42 -7.52
N TYR A 3 14.81 -2.76 -7.41
CA TYR A 3 14.43 -3.43 -6.17
C TYR A 3 15.50 -3.33 -5.09
N GLU A 4 16.77 -3.20 -5.46
CA GLU A 4 17.84 -3.01 -4.48
C GLU A 4 17.70 -1.64 -3.82
N LEU A 5 17.37 -0.61 -4.62
CA LEU A 5 17.10 0.72 -4.10
C LEU A 5 15.88 0.75 -3.18
N LEU A 6 14.76 0.13 -3.56
CA LEU A 6 13.58 0.02 -2.69
C LEU A 6 13.86 -0.73 -1.39
N ARG A 7 14.61 -1.84 -1.45
CA ARG A 7 15.04 -2.60 -0.27
C ARG A 7 15.98 -1.79 0.62
N ARG A 8 16.80 -0.89 0.07
CA ARG A 8 17.60 0.06 0.87
C ARG A 8 16.72 1.04 1.62
N PHE A 9 15.72 1.63 0.96
CA PHE A 9 14.78 2.55 1.61
C PHE A 9 13.95 1.87 2.70
N GLU A 10 13.53 0.63 2.47
CA GLU A 10 12.86 -0.20 3.46
C GLU A 10 13.73 -0.43 4.71
N ARG A 11 15.00 -0.82 4.53
CA ARG A 11 15.92 -1.14 5.64
C ARG A 11 16.35 0.07 6.45
N GLN A 12 16.55 1.22 5.80
CA GLN A 12 16.88 2.48 6.49
C GLN A 12 15.78 2.95 7.46
N LYS A 13 14.57 2.41 7.30
CA LYS A 13 13.36 2.86 7.99
C LYS A 13 12.65 1.77 8.80
N LEU A 14 13.35 0.66 9.04
CA LEU A 14 12.88 -0.53 9.76
C LEU A 14 12.29 -0.23 11.16
N GLN A 15 12.84 0.76 11.88
CA GLN A 15 12.37 1.09 13.24
C GLN A 15 10.95 1.67 13.25
N PHE A 16 10.51 2.27 12.13
CA PHE A 16 9.24 2.98 12.06
C PHE A 16 8.01 2.07 12.01
N TYR A 17 8.14 0.80 11.61
CA TYR A 17 7.00 -0.14 11.62
C TYR A 17 6.75 -0.75 13.00
N LYS A 18 7.78 -0.81 13.86
CA LYS A 18 7.70 -1.47 15.17
C LYS A 18 6.92 -0.66 16.21
N ASN A 19 6.84 0.65 16.03
CA ASN A 19 6.29 1.59 17.02
C ASN A 19 5.19 2.49 16.45
N ALA A 20 4.36 2.01 15.51
CA ALA A 20 3.24 2.83 15.02
C ALA A 20 2.36 3.28 16.21
N ALA A 21 2.40 4.59 16.50
CA ALA A 21 1.73 5.18 17.66
C ALA A 21 0.20 5.19 17.48
N LEU A 22 -0.26 5.28 16.22
CA LEU A 22 -1.67 5.31 15.87
C LEU A 22 -2.12 3.92 15.37
N PRO A 23 -2.95 3.17 16.11
CA PRO A 23 -3.51 1.90 15.62
C PRO A 23 -4.46 2.16 14.44
N ARG A 24 -4.18 1.60 13.25
CA ARG A 24 -4.99 1.88 12.03
C ARG A 24 -6.25 1.03 11.83
N LYS A 25 -6.37 -0.14 12.47
CA LYS A 25 -7.43 -1.15 12.21
C LYS A 25 -8.87 -0.70 12.55
N SER A 26 -9.04 0.45 13.19
CA SER A 26 -10.35 1.02 13.51
C SER A 26 -10.36 2.56 13.51
N SER A 27 -9.35 3.20 12.91
CA SER A 27 -9.18 4.64 13.09
C SER A 27 -9.86 5.44 11.98
N ARG A 28 -10.60 6.47 12.39
CA ARG A 28 -11.13 7.54 11.51
C ARG A 28 -10.08 8.06 10.52
N VAL A 29 -8.80 7.98 10.86
CA VAL A 29 -7.63 8.33 10.04
C VAL A 29 -7.65 7.65 8.67
N LEU A 30 -7.82 6.33 8.67
CA LEU A 30 -7.65 5.49 7.50
C LEU A 30 -8.81 5.66 6.54
N GLU A 31 -10.03 5.65 7.08
CA GLU A 31 -11.25 5.97 6.33
C GLU A 31 -11.15 7.37 5.72
N PHE A 32 -10.71 8.36 6.51
CA PHE A 32 -10.48 9.72 6.03
C PHE A 32 -9.46 9.77 4.89
N ALA A 33 -8.27 9.19 5.07
CA ALA A 33 -7.20 9.23 4.08
C ALA A 33 -7.62 8.50 2.79
N ARG A 34 -8.33 7.38 2.91
CA ARG A 34 -8.88 6.63 1.77
C ARG A 34 -9.90 7.46 1.01
N ASN A 35 -10.86 8.10 1.71
CA ASN A 35 -11.86 8.95 1.07
C ASN A 35 -11.21 10.14 0.38
N LEU A 36 -10.26 10.80 1.05
CA LEU A 36 -9.48 11.90 0.47
C LEU A 36 -8.74 11.48 -0.80
N CYS A 37 -8.06 10.33 -0.79
CA CYS A 37 -7.40 9.81 -1.99
C CYS A 37 -8.39 9.49 -3.10
N SER A 38 -9.54 8.91 -2.77
CA SER A 38 -10.61 8.64 -3.74
C SER A 38 -11.16 9.92 -4.37
N ASP A 39 -11.52 10.91 -3.55
CA ASP A 39 -12.10 12.18 -3.99
C ASP A 39 -11.15 12.98 -4.88
N LEU A 40 -9.85 12.87 -4.61
CA LEU A 40 -8.79 13.54 -5.38
C LEU A 40 -8.17 12.66 -6.46
N SER A 41 -8.69 11.44 -6.69
CA SER A 41 -8.17 10.47 -7.65
C SER A 41 -6.66 10.19 -7.49
N LEU A 42 -6.18 10.18 -6.24
CA LEU A 42 -4.79 9.89 -5.90
C LEU A 42 -4.52 8.38 -5.97
N PRO A 43 -3.36 7.95 -6.49
CA PRO A 43 -3.04 6.54 -6.63
C PRO A 43 -2.83 5.87 -5.27
N SER A 44 -3.06 4.55 -5.20
CA SER A 44 -2.91 3.73 -3.99
C SER A 44 -1.54 3.94 -3.30
N VAL A 45 -0.46 4.13 -4.07
CA VAL A 45 0.87 4.40 -3.52
C VAL A 45 0.91 5.65 -2.63
N VAL A 46 0.18 6.70 -3.00
CA VAL A 46 0.09 7.95 -2.21
C VAL A 46 -0.62 7.71 -0.88
N LEU A 47 -1.69 6.89 -0.87
CA LEU A 47 -2.36 6.50 0.38
C LEU A 47 -1.38 5.78 1.31
N HIS A 48 -0.65 4.78 0.80
CA HIS A 48 0.30 4.03 1.61
C HIS A 48 1.44 4.91 2.15
N SER A 49 2.01 5.77 1.30
CA SER A 49 3.09 6.68 1.70
C SER A 49 2.59 7.73 2.70
N GLY A 50 1.40 8.30 2.49
CA GLY A 50 0.76 9.24 3.43
C GLY A 50 0.50 8.63 4.79
N LEU A 51 -0.09 7.43 4.85
CA LEU A 51 -0.31 6.71 6.11
C LEU A 51 1.01 6.40 6.81
N GLN A 52 2.05 6.01 6.06
CA GLN A 52 3.35 5.73 6.67
C GLN A 52 4.00 7.00 7.25
N LEU A 53 3.91 8.13 6.54
CA LEU A 53 4.38 9.41 7.06
C LEU A 53 3.66 9.76 8.36
N LEU A 54 2.34 9.55 8.42
CA LEU A 54 1.55 9.81 9.62
C LEU A 54 1.97 8.93 10.80
N ASP A 55 2.14 7.62 10.60
CA ASP A 55 2.61 6.71 11.67
C ASP A 55 3.98 7.12 12.21
N ARG A 56 4.85 7.60 11.31
CA ARG A 56 6.20 8.08 11.66
C ARG A 56 6.13 9.37 12.46
N VAL A 57 5.30 10.31 12.05
CA VAL A 57 5.08 11.56 12.81
C VAL A 57 4.53 11.24 14.20
N GLY A 58 3.55 10.34 14.31
CA GLY A 58 2.97 9.92 15.59
C GLY A 58 3.96 9.28 16.56
N GLN A 59 5.13 8.83 16.10
CA GLN A 59 6.20 8.35 17.00
C GLN A 59 6.96 9.46 17.71
N PHE A 60 6.95 10.67 17.15
CA PHE A 60 7.68 11.82 17.68
C PHE A 60 6.77 12.84 18.37
N ILE A 61 5.52 12.92 17.94
CA ILE A 61 4.53 13.85 18.50
C ILE A 61 3.25 13.11 18.83
N ASP A 62 2.62 13.50 19.94
CA ASP A 62 1.26 13.08 20.24
C ASP A 62 0.29 13.90 19.38
N ILE A 63 -0.55 13.21 18.61
CA ILE A 63 -1.49 13.85 17.69
C ILE A 63 -2.87 13.81 18.33
N GLU A 64 -3.37 14.99 18.72
CA GLU A 64 -4.72 15.13 19.24
C GLU A 64 -5.76 14.59 18.25
N ASP A 65 -6.80 13.94 18.76
CA ASP A 65 -7.89 13.36 17.95
C ASP A 65 -8.54 14.38 17.00
N SER A 66 -8.61 15.65 17.42
CA SER A 66 -9.13 16.78 16.63
C SER A 66 -8.27 17.12 15.40
N MET A 67 -6.98 16.82 15.46
CA MET A 67 -5.97 17.15 14.44
C MET A 67 -5.64 15.97 13.55
N VAL A 68 -6.08 14.76 13.90
CA VAL A 68 -5.80 13.52 13.16
C VAL A 68 -6.13 13.63 11.67
N SER A 69 -7.33 14.12 11.31
CA SER A 69 -7.71 14.27 9.89
C SER A 69 -6.85 15.32 9.18
N THR A 70 -6.50 16.41 9.86
CA THR A 70 -5.60 17.43 9.31
C THR A 70 -4.20 16.87 9.07
N MET A 71 -3.64 16.14 10.03
CA MET A 71 -2.33 15.52 9.89
C MET A 71 -2.33 14.44 8.80
N ALA A 72 -3.41 13.66 8.69
CA ALA A 72 -3.59 12.71 7.60
C ALA A 72 -3.62 13.42 6.24
N ALA A 73 -4.36 14.52 6.10
CA ALA A 73 -4.41 15.29 4.85
C ALA A 73 -3.03 15.87 4.47
N VAL A 74 -2.29 16.42 5.45
CA VAL A 74 -0.94 16.95 5.25
C VAL A 74 0.03 15.84 4.84
N CYS A 75 0.00 14.68 5.52
CA CYS A 75 0.85 13.55 5.17
C CYS A 75 0.52 12.98 3.79
N THR A 76 -0.75 12.91 3.42
CA THR A 76 -1.19 12.53 2.07
C THR A 76 -0.73 13.54 1.02
N PHE A 77 -0.79 14.85 1.32
CA PHE A 77 -0.26 15.88 0.44
C PHE A 77 1.26 15.73 0.23
N ILE A 78 2.03 15.53 1.30
CA ILE A 78 3.47 15.25 1.20
C ILE A 78 3.71 13.98 0.40
N GLY A 79 2.94 12.91 0.66
CA GLY A 79 2.99 11.67 -0.11
C GLY A 79 2.75 11.89 -1.60
N SER A 80 1.77 12.71 -1.97
CA SER A 80 1.53 13.05 -3.39
C SER A 80 2.74 13.72 -4.04
N LYS A 81 3.46 14.58 -3.32
CA LYS A 81 4.68 15.23 -3.82
C LYS A 81 5.89 14.30 -3.93
N VAL A 82 5.89 13.19 -3.19
CA VAL A 82 6.95 12.18 -3.26
C VAL A 82 6.70 11.22 -4.41
N GLU A 83 5.44 10.81 -4.62
CA GLU A 83 5.10 9.69 -5.51
C GLU A 83 4.66 10.09 -6.91
N MET A 84 4.18 11.33 -7.11
CA MET A 84 3.57 11.76 -8.37
C MET A 84 4.43 12.77 -9.13
N ASN A 85 4.16 12.91 -10.42
CA ASN A 85 4.79 13.95 -11.21
C ASN A 85 4.31 15.34 -10.75
N PRO A 86 5.17 16.37 -10.74
CA PRO A 86 4.80 17.71 -10.27
C PRO A 86 3.51 18.29 -10.86
N GLU A 87 3.22 17.96 -12.12
CA GLU A 87 2.07 18.44 -12.89
C GLU A 87 0.74 17.80 -12.46
N GLU A 88 0.78 16.62 -11.85
CA GLU A 88 -0.40 15.82 -11.47
C GLU A 88 -0.83 16.06 -10.02
N ILE A 89 0.01 16.74 -9.23
CA ILE A 89 -0.21 16.95 -7.79
C ILE A 89 -1.34 17.96 -7.59
N PRO A 90 -2.44 17.61 -6.89
CA PRO A 90 -3.50 18.56 -6.60
C PRO A 90 -2.98 19.70 -5.70
N CYS A 91 -3.40 20.93 -5.99
CA CYS A 91 -3.00 22.07 -5.17
C CYS A 91 -3.56 21.98 -3.74
N VAL A 92 -2.91 22.63 -2.77
CA VAL A 92 -3.35 22.66 -1.35
C VAL A 92 -4.84 23.00 -1.20
N ARG A 93 -5.37 23.90 -2.04
CA ARG A 93 -6.79 24.30 -2.00
C ARG A 93 -7.76 23.13 -2.24
N LYS A 94 -7.32 22.03 -2.85
CA LYS A 94 -8.12 20.80 -3.04
C LYS A 94 -8.16 19.93 -1.78
N PHE A 95 -7.19 20.06 -0.88
CA PHE A 95 -7.13 19.33 0.39
C PHE A 95 -7.93 20.02 1.50
N LEU A 96 -8.00 21.36 1.47
CA LEU A 96 -8.68 22.15 2.52
C LEU A 96 -10.16 21.79 2.73
N PRO A 97 -11.00 21.54 1.70
CA PRO A 97 -12.40 21.21 1.92
C PRO A 97 -12.62 19.88 2.66
N ALA A 98 -11.67 18.95 2.56
CA ALA A 98 -11.75 17.66 3.22
C ALA A 98 -11.47 17.77 4.72
N VAL A 99 -10.65 18.73 5.14
CA VAL A 99 -10.36 18.95 6.56
C VAL A 99 -11.48 19.77 7.19
N GLY A 100 -12.29 19.12 8.02
CA GLY A 100 -13.48 19.70 8.69
C GLY A 100 -13.22 20.85 9.68
N ASN A 101 -11.98 21.35 9.76
CA ASN A 101 -11.64 22.55 10.51
C ASN A 101 -11.78 23.75 9.57
N GLY A 102 -13.00 24.30 9.45
CA GLY A 102 -13.36 25.41 8.54
C GLY A 102 -12.60 26.73 8.72
N ASN A 103 -11.60 26.77 9.61
CA ASN A 103 -10.70 27.89 9.83
C ASN A 103 -9.29 27.67 9.26
N LEU A 104 -8.97 26.47 8.76
CA LEU A 104 -7.63 26.18 8.23
C LEU A 104 -7.46 26.84 6.86
N ILE A 105 -6.58 27.84 6.80
CA ILE A 105 -6.19 28.50 5.55
C ILE A 105 -4.99 27.80 4.91
N ALA A 106 -4.70 28.13 3.65
CA ALA A 106 -3.63 27.49 2.89
C ALA A 106 -2.25 27.73 3.50
N GLU A 107 -2.03 28.89 4.12
CA GLU A 107 -0.80 29.29 4.80
C GLU A 107 -0.53 28.41 6.03
N ASP A 108 -1.55 28.12 6.83
CA ASP A 108 -1.46 27.25 8.00
C ASP A 108 -1.19 25.80 7.59
N PHE A 109 -1.87 25.32 6.53
CA PHE A 109 -1.63 23.99 5.99
C PHE A 109 -0.18 23.82 5.52
N ARG A 110 0.38 24.83 4.85
CA ARG A 110 1.80 24.81 4.42
C ARG A 110 2.75 24.84 5.62
N SER A 111 2.40 25.56 6.67
CA SER A 111 3.18 25.60 7.90
C SER A 111 3.18 24.22 8.61
N LEU A 112 2.03 23.55 8.67
CA LEU A 112 1.93 22.16 9.15
C LEU A 112 2.75 21.20 8.30
N GLU A 113 2.71 21.34 6.98
CA GLU A 113 3.57 20.56 6.08
C GLU A 113 5.05 20.74 6.43
N VAL A 114 5.54 21.97 6.57
CA VAL A 114 6.94 22.23 6.92
C VAL A 114 7.28 21.64 8.28
N ASN A 115 6.36 21.70 9.25
CA ASN A 115 6.56 21.10 10.56
C ASN A 115 6.65 19.57 10.50
N VAL A 116 5.79 18.91 9.72
CA VAL A 116 5.88 17.47 9.47
C VAL A 116 7.24 17.11 8.84
N LEU A 117 7.67 17.88 7.84
CA LEU A 117 8.97 17.66 7.20
C LEU A 117 10.13 17.83 8.18
N ARG A 118 10.06 18.81 9.09
CA ARG A 118 11.07 19.00 10.15
C ARG A 118 11.10 17.86 11.16
N VAL A 119 9.93 17.41 11.63
CA VAL A 119 9.80 16.26 12.56
C VAL A 119 10.40 15.01 11.93
N LEU A 120 10.21 14.82 10.63
CA LEU A 120 10.77 13.69 9.89
C LEU A 120 12.19 13.92 9.39
N GLU A 121 12.85 15.03 9.76
CA GLU A 121 14.18 15.41 9.30
C GLU A 121 14.32 15.34 7.76
N TRP A 122 13.28 15.76 7.05
CA TRP A 122 13.16 15.70 5.58
C TRP A 122 13.24 14.30 4.99
N SER A 123 13.21 13.28 5.84
CA SER A 123 13.26 11.88 5.44
C SER A 123 11.85 11.41 5.09
N THR A 124 11.33 11.76 3.92
CA THR A 124 9.95 11.43 3.50
C THR A 124 9.84 10.14 2.69
N VAL A 125 10.85 9.83 1.87
CA VAL A 125 10.85 8.64 0.99
C VAL A 125 10.85 7.34 1.79
N SER A 126 9.94 6.43 1.50
CA SER A 126 9.96 5.10 2.09
C SER A 126 9.30 4.08 1.17
N ALA A 127 9.79 2.84 1.22
CA ALA A 127 9.13 1.75 0.52
C ALA A 127 7.89 1.31 1.29
N THR A 128 6.83 0.96 0.56
CA THR A 128 5.54 0.48 1.09
C THR A 128 5.09 -0.74 0.27
N PRO A 129 4.08 -1.51 0.73
CA PRO A 129 3.58 -2.62 -0.07
C PRO A 129 3.10 -2.22 -1.48
N ALA A 130 2.64 -0.97 -1.65
CA ALA A 130 2.23 -0.42 -2.94
C ALA A 130 3.37 -0.26 -3.96
N HIS A 131 4.63 -0.24 -3.51
CA HIS A 131 5.79 -0.23 -4.40
C HIS A 131 6.15 -1.64 -4.89
N PHE A 132 5.98 -2.65 -4.04
CA PHE A 132 6.44 -4.01 -4.29
C PHE A 132 5.39 -4.87 -4.99
N LEU A 133 4.17 -4.93 -4.47
CA LEU A 133 3.16 -5.89 -4.94
C LEU A 133 2.82 -5.74 -6.43
N PRO A 134 2.51 -4.54 -6.99
CA PRO A 134 2.25 -4.40 -8.42
C PRO A 134 3.45 -4.79 -9.28
N SER A 135 4.66 -4.61 -8.76
CA SER A 135 5.90 -4.94 -9.47
C SER A 135 6.18 -6.44 -9.47
N PHE A 136 5.80 -7.17 -8.41
CA PHE A 136 5.85 -8.63 -8.37
C PHE A 136 4.80 -9.25 -9.30
N VAL A 137 3.57 -8.73 -9.28
CA VAL A 137 2.48 -9.19 -10.16
C VAL A 137 2.87 -9.06 -11.64
N ARG A 138 3.40 -7.90 -12.07
CA ARG A 138 3.86 -7.69 -13.46
C ARG A 138 4.98 -8.62 -13.91
N LYS A 139 5.76 -9.17 -12.98
CA LYS A 139 6.79 -10.17 -13.29
C LYS A 139 6.23 -11.57 -13.53
N GLN A 140 4.95 -11.81 -13.22
CA GLN A 140 4.27 -13.06 -13.53
C GLN A 140 3.08 -12.80 -14.48
N PRO A 141 3.27 -12.89 -15.82
CA PRO A 141 2.30 -12.45 -16.81
C PRO A 141 0.93 -13.12 -16.69
N LEU A 142 0.89 -14.40 -16.31
CA LEU A 142 -0.37 -15.11 -16.08
C LEU A 142 -1.16 -14.51 -14.93
N LEU A 143 -0.49 -14.16 -13.82
CA LEU A 143 -1.18 -13.53 -12.70
C LEU A 143 -1.61 -12.11 -13.07
N ASP A 144 -0.74 -11.35 -13.73
CA ASP A 144 -1.00 -9.98 -14.18
C ASP A 144 -2.25 -9.90 -15.06
N ALA A 145 -2.39 -10.81 -16.04
CA ALA A 145 -3.59 -10.89 -16.86
C ALA A 145 -4.86 -11.15 -16.04
N LEU A 146 -4.80 -12.08 -15.07
CA LEU A 146 -5.96 -12.45 -14.25
C LEU A 146 -6.40 -11.32 -13.31
N VAL A 147 -5.44 -10.61 -12.70
CA VAL A 147 -5.74 -9.53 -11.75
C VAL A 147 -5.95 -8.18 -12.44
N GLY A 148 -5.40 -8.01 -13.65
CA GLY A 148 -5.53 -6.84 -14.51
C GLY A 148 -6.87 -6.74 -15.24
N GLN A 149 -7.51 -7.88 -15.57
CA GLN A 149 -8.86 -7.93 -16.16
C GLN A 149 -9.99 -7.35 -15.28
N SER A 150 -9.70 -7.00 -14.02
CA SER A 150 -10.64 -6.26 -13.17
C SER A 150 -10.97 -4.85 -13.69
N ARG A 151 -10.25 -4.35 -14.71
CA ARG A 151 -10.51 -3.03 -15.35
C ARG A 151 -11.85 -2.92 -16.09
N GLY A 152 -12.53 -4.02 -16.41
CA GLY A 152 -13.72 -4.03 -17.26
C GLY A 152 -15.07 -3.67 -16.61
N ALA A 153 -15.15 -3.40 -15.30
CA ALA A 153 -16.44 -3.32 -14.60
C ALA A 153 -16.60 -2.14 -13.62
N GLY A 154 -15.89 -1.02 -13.83
CA GLY A 154 -15.97 0.16 -12.95
C GLY A 154 -15.51 -0.08 -11.51
N ARG A 155 -14.91 -1.24 -11.24
CA ARG A 155 -14.23 -1.60 -9.98
C ARG A 155 -12.73 -1.52 -10.26
N GLY A 156 -11.95 -0.92 -9.35
CA GLY A 156 -10.49 -0.81 -9.49
C GLY A 156 -9.81 -2.17 -9.69
N SER A 157 -8.51 -2.17 -10.02
CA SER A 157 -7.79 -3.43 -10.22
C SER A 157 -7.84 -4.29 -8.94
N PHE A 158 -7.76 -5.62 -9.08
CA PHE A 158 -7.68 -6.49 -7.89
C PHE A 158 -6.43 -6.17 -7.05
N VAL A 159 -5.35 -5.70 -7.69
CA VAL A 159 -4.15 -5.20 -7.03
C VAL A 159 -4.48 -3.97 -6.16
N ASP A 160 -5.23 -3.00 -6.68
CA ASP A 160 -5.65 -1.83 -5.89
C ASP A 160 -6.53 -2.23 -4.71
N THR A 161 -7.47 -3.15 -4.93
CA THR A 161 -8.29 -3.71 -3.84
C THR A 161 -7.40 -4.37 -2.79
N THR A 162 -6.35 -5.06 -3.22
CA THR A 162 -5.40 -5.70 -2.31
C THR A 162 -4.60 -4.70 -1.50
N LEU A 163 -4.11 -3.65 -2.14
CA LEU A 163 -3.39 -2.58 -1.47
C LEU A 163 -4.27 -1.88 -0.43
N LEU A 164 -5.54 -1.62 -0.75
CA LEU A 164 -6.48 -1.07 0.23
C LEU A 164 -6.64 -1.97 1.46
N VAL A 165 -6.89 -3.28 1.27
CA VAL A 165 -6.99 -4.23 2.39
C VAL A 165 -5.70 -4.27 3.22
N LEU A 166 -4.53 -4.19 2.56
CA LEU A 166 -3.25 -4.12 3.27
C LEU A 166 -3.09 -2.82 4.07
N ALA A 167 -3.46 -1.67 3.51
CA ALA A 167 -3.43 -0.41 4.23
C ALA A 167 -4.31 -0.47 5.50
N GLU A 168 -5.46 -1.14 5.40
CA GLU A 168 -6.44 -1.28 6.47
C GLU A 168 -5.95 -2.22 7.60
N GLU A 169 -5.51 -3.42 7.25
CA GLU A 169 -5.23 -4.47 8.25
C GLU A 169 -3.79 -4.44 8.80
N VAL A 170 -2.79 -4.14 7.95
CA VAL A 170 -1.37 -4.13 8.39
C VAL A 170 -1.14 -3.06 9.45
N GLY A 171 -1.78 -1.90 9.29
CA GLY A 171 -1.59 -0.77 10.19
C GLY A 171 -2.20 -0.94 11.58
N GLY A 172 -3.12 -1.89 11.81
CA GLY A 172 -3.57 -2.17 13.18
C GLY A 172 -3.28 -3.57 13.70
N ALA A 173 -2.70 -4.45 12.88
CA ALA A 173 -2.12 -5.70 13.36
C ALA A 173 -0.69 -5.54 13.92
N ARG A 174 -0.07 -4.34 13.77
CA ARG A 174 1.33 -4.06 14.18
C ARG A 174 2.28 -5.16 13.69
N LEU A 175 2.19 -5.48 12.40
CA LEU A 175 3.03 -6.50 11.81
C LEU A 175 4.50 -6.06 11.90
N ASN A 176 5.37 -6.96 12.36
CA ASN A 176 6.81 -6.71 12.50
C ASN A 176 7.59 -7.06 11.22
N SER A 177 6.89 -7.23 10.11
CA SER A 177 7.44 -7.64 8.82
C SER A 177 7.65 -6.47 7.90
N LEU A 178 8.63 -6.63 7.01
CA LEU A 178 8.96 -5.65 5.99
C LEU A 178 7.84 -5.53 4.94
N PRO A 179 7.60 -4.33 4.38
CA PRO A 179 6.73 -4.15 3.22
C PRO A 179 6.94 -5.16 2.08
N SER A 180 8.19 -5.49 1.78
CA SER A 180 8.58 -6.46 0.76
C SER A 180 8.16 -7.87 1.16
N GLU A 181 8.38 -8.27 2.41
CA GLU A 181 7.94 -9.57 2.96
C GLU A 181 6.41 -9.69 2.95
N ILE A 182 5.70 -8.64 3.38
CA ILE A 182 4.23 -8.60 3.36
C ILE A 182 3.73 -8.77 1.92
N SER A 183 4.33 -8.04 0.98
CA SER A 183 3.97 -8.10 -0.44
C SER A 183 4.29 -9.46 -1.05
N SER A 184 5.41 -10.10 -0.68
CA SER A 184 5.78 -11.44 -1.12
C SER A 184 4.81 -12.51 -0.61
N VAL A 185 4.39 -12.42 0.66
CA VAL A 185 3.38 -13.34 1.22
C VAL A 185 2.05 -13.20 0.49
N VAL A 186 1.59 -11.98 0.25
CA VAL A 186 0.33 -11.73 -0.47
C VAL A 186 0.42 -12.24 -1.90
N PHE A 187 1.53 -11.99 -2.59
CA PHE A 187 1.80 -12.50 -3.93
C PHE A 187 1.80 -14.04 -3.96
N HIS A 188 2.45 -14.69 -2.99
CA HIS A 188 2.41 -16.14 -2.83
C HIS A 188 0.98 -16.66 -2.69
N LEU A 189 0.19 -16.07 -1.78
CA LEU A 189 -1.20 -16.48 -1.54
C LEU A 189 -2.08 -16.30 -2.79
N MET A 190 -1.91 -15.19 -3.51
CA MET A 190 -2.58 -14.95 -4.80
C MET A 190 -2.24 -16.05 -5.82
N LEU A 191 -0.96 -16.42 -5.94
CA LEU A 191 -0.53 -17.48 -6.86
C LEU A 191 -1.12 -18.83 -6.47
N THR A 192 -1.08 -19.20 -5.18
CA THR A 192 -1.62 -20.47 -4.70
C THR A 192 -3.11 -20.61 -5.02
N GLU A 193 -3.88 -19.53 -4.89
CA GLU A 193 -5.32 -19.56 -5.09
C GLU A 193 -5.72 -19.41 -6.57
N ALA A 194 -5.10 -18.48 -7.31
CA ALA A 194 -5.46 -18.20 -8.70
C ALA A 194 -4.81 -19.16 -9.70
N LEU A 195 -3.63 -19.68 -9.38
CA LEU A 195 -2.82 -20.55 -10.24
C LEU A 195 -2.32 -21.79 -9.48
N PRO A 196 -3.21 -22.63 -8.93
CA PRO A 196 -2.86 -23.74 -8.02
C PRO A 196 -2.01 -24.85 -8.65
N HIS A 197 -1.88 -24.86 -9.98
CA HIS A 197 -1.08 -25.81 -10.73
C HIS A 197 0.41 -25.40 -10.85
N LEU A 198 0.74 -24.16 -10.47
CA LEU A 198 2.11 -23.66 -10.47
C LEU A 198 2.76 -23.86 -9.10
N ASN A 199 4.09 -24.00 -9.09
CA ASN A 199 4.87 -23.98 -7.86
C ASN A 199 5.00 -22.54 -7.34
N ALA A 200 4.03 -22.11 -6.53
CA ALA A 200 3.97 -20.74 -6.03
C ALA A 200 5.22 -20.35 -5.21
N SER A 201 5.77 -21.26 -4.40
CA SER A 201 6.98 -20.99 -3.59
C SER A 201 8.18 -20.66 -4.48
N GLU A 202 8.42 -21.46 -5.52
CA GLU A 202 9.54 -21.27 -6.45
C GLU A 202 9.43 -19.95 -7.22
N ILE A 203 8.23 -19.62 -7.70
CA ILE A 203 7.97 -18.34 -8.39
C ILE A 203 8.22 -17.15 -7.46
N VAL A 204 7.79 -17.24 -6.20
CA VAL A 204 8.00 -16.16 -5.22
C VAL A 204 9.49 -15.99 -4.93
N GLU A 205 10.25 -17.07 -4.80
CA GLU A 205 11.69 -17.00 -4.60
C GLU A 205 12.40 -16.40 -5.81
N GLU A 206 12.03 -16.78 -7.04
CA GLU A 206 12.59 -16.19 -8.26
C GLU A 206 12.26 -14.70 -8.41
N VAL A 207 11.00 -14.32 -8.20
CA VAL A 207 10.50 -12.95 -8.43
C VAL A 207 10.98 -11.99 -7.35
N THR A 208 10.96 -12.46 -6.10
CA THR A 208 11.15 -11.63 -4.91
C THR A 208 12.50 -11.88 -4.24
N GLY A 209 13.13 -13.04 -4.40
CA GLY A 209 14.37 -13.40 -3.71
C GLY A 209 14.17 -13.87 -2.27
N TYR A 210 12.92 -14.14 -1.86
CA TYR A 210 12.59 -14.67 -0.54
C TYR A 210 12.09 -16.11 -0.66
N SER A 211 12.66 -17.01 0.14
CA SER A 211 12.11 -18.35 0.33
C SER A 211 10.88 -18.27 1.24
N VAL A 212 9.77 -18.88 0.82
CA VAL A 212 8.52 -18.87 1.58
C VAL A 212 8.68 -19.59 2.91
N GLU A 213 9.41 -20.71 2.90
CA GLU A 213 9.60 -21.60 4.03
C GLU A 213 10.63 -21.06 5.04
N ARG A 214 11.70 -20.42 4.54
CA ARG A 214 12.78 -19.92 5.40
C ARG A 214 12.56 -18.47 5.85
N ASP A 215 12.23 -17.59 4.91
CA ASP A 215 12.29 -16.14 5.14
C ASP A 215 10.91 -15.56 5.49
N LEU A 216 9.83 -16.09 4.89
CA LEU A 216 8.49 -15.52 5.01
C LEU A 216 7.58 -16.23 6.01
N GLN A 217 8.04 -17.29 6.68
CA GLN A 217 7.20 -18.13 7.54
C GLN A 217 6.48 -17.31 8.63
N GLU A 218 7.21 -16.44 9.34
CA GLU A 218 6.63 -15.63 10.40
C GLU A 218 5.70 -14.54 9.85
N CYS A 219 6.09 -13.86 8.76
CA CYS A 219 5.23 -12.87 8.09
C CYS A 219 3.91 -13.51 7.65
N ARG A 220 3.98 -14.68 7.01
CA ARG A 220 2.81 -15.45 6.59
C ARG A 220 1.92 -15.82 7.76
N ARG A 221 2.51 -16.33 8.83
CA ARG A 221 1.77 -16.67 10.06
C ARG A 221 1.06 -15.45 10.64
N GLN A 222 1.75 -14.31 10.77
CA GLN A 222 1.11 -13.09 11.28
C GLN A 222 -0.02 -12.60 10.36
N LEU A 223 0.20 -12.61 9.05
CA LEU A 223 -0.77 -12.11 8.09
C LEU A 223 -2.01 -13.02 8.00
N VAL A 224 -1.84 -14.34 8.03
CA VAL A 224 -2.97 -15.29 7.98
C VAL A 224 -3.68 -15.42 9.32
N ASP A 225 -2.94 -15.50 10.44
CA ASP A 225 -3.55 -15.83 11.73
C ASP A 225 -4.02 -14.59 12.51
N ARG A 226 -3.38 -13.42 12.31
CA ARG A 226 -3.64 -12.21 13.12
C ARG A 226 -4.43 -11.14 12.38
N THR A 227 -4.66 -11.32 11.08
CA THR A 227 -5.37 -10.36 10.24
C THR A 227 -6.47 -11.04 9.45
N ARG A 228 -7.40 -10.26 8.92
CA ARG A 228 -8.41 -10.77 7.99
C ARG A 228 -8.02 -10.55 6.54
N VAL A 229 -6.77 -10.13 6.27
CA VAL A 229 -6.28 -9.80 4.92
C VAL A 229 -6.62 -10.92 3.96
N TRP A 230 -6.20 -12.15 4.27
CA TRP A 230 -6.39 -13.23 3.31
C TRP A 230 -7.86 -13.63 3.13
N ASP A 231 -8.65 -13.67 4.20
CA ASP A 231 -10.09 -13.96 4.12
C ASP A 231 -10.83 -12.94 3.26
N LEU A 232 -10.52 -11.65 3.44
CA LEU A 232 -11.11 -10.56 2.67
C LEU A 232 -10.73 -10.66 1.19
N LEU A 233 -9.45 -10.91 0.89
CA LEU A 233 -8.94 -11.01 -0.48
C LEU A 233 -9.43 -12.27 -1.21
N LYS A 234 -9.49 -13.41 -0.53
CA LYS A 234 -9.93 -14.68 -1.12
C LYS A 234 -11.35 -14.60 -1.66
N SER A 235 -12.22 -13.81 -1.03
CA SER A 235 -13.59 -13.58 -1.52
C SER A 235 -13.66 -12.75 -2.81
N LYS A 236 -12.61 -11.97 -3.10
CA LYS A 236 -12.53 -11.03 -4.22
C LYS A 236 -11.64 -11.53 -5.37
N LEU A 237 -10.86 -12.58 -5.14
CA LEU A 237 -10.05 -13.22 -6.18
C LEU A 237 -10.93 -13.79 -7.29
N PRO A 238 -10.51 -13.68 -8.57
CA PRO A 238 -11.14 -14.39 -9.66
C PRO A 238 -11.14 -15.90 -9.36
N LYS A 239 -12.32 -16.53 -9.31
CA LYS A 239 -12.44 -17.97 -9.06
C LYS A 239 -12.51 -18.72 -10.39
N ASN A 240 -11.80 -19.85 -10.49
CA ASN A 240 -11.88 -20.81 -11.60
C ASN A 240 -11.65 -20.22 -12.99
N ILE A 241 -10.45 -19.69 -13.25
CA ILE A 241 -10.05 -19.36 -14.62
C ILE A 241 -9.35 -20.60 -15.20
N SER A 242 -9.97 -21.20 -16.22
CA SER A 242 -9.42 -22.35 -16.91
C SER A 242 -8.03 -21.99 -17.49
N PRO A 243 -6.99 -22.83 -17.32
CA PRO A 243 -5.67 -22.58 -17.88
C PRO A 243 -5.68 -22.32 -19.40
N ARG A 244 -6.64 -22.93 -20.12
CA ARG A 244 -6.81 -22.74 -21.57
C ARG A 244 -7.27 -21.32 -21.93
N SER A 245 -8.14 -20.71 -21.12
CA SER A 245 -8.58 -19.34 -21.34
C SER A 245 -7.45 -18.33 -21.12
N THR A 246 -6.59 -18.54 -20.11
CA THR A 246 -5.46 -17.65 -19.82
C THR A 246 -4.35 -17.75 -20.88
N LEU A 247 -4.09 -18.94 -21.41
CA LEU A 247 -3.09 -19.15 -22.48
C LEU A 247 -3.50 -18.53 -23.82
N ASN A 248 -4.79 -18.56 -24.16
CA ASN A 248 -5.29 -17.89 -25.37
C ASN A 248 -5.17 -16.36 -25.26
N LEU A 249 -5.38 -15.80 -24.05
CA LEU A 249 -5.29 -14.36 -23.80
C LEU A 249 -3.85 -13.81 -23.94
N VAL A 250 -2.85 -14.55 -23.48
CA VAL A 250 -1.43 -14.15 -23.64
C VAL A 250 -0.98 -14.20 -25.11
N HIS A 251 -1.62 -15.03 -25.93
CA HIS A 251 -1.37 -15.10 -27.37
C HIS A 251 -2.10 -14.01 -28.17
N GLU A 252 -3.27 -13.56 -27.74
CA GLU A 252 -4.01 -12.48 -28.42
C GLU A 252 -3.39 -11.09 -28.22
N GLU A 253 -2.75 -10.81 -27.07
CA GLU A 253 -2.05 -9.52 -26.84
C GLU A 253 -0.67 -9.41 -27.53
N ARG A 254 -0.21 -10.47 -28.22
CA ARG A 254 1.08 -10.51 -28.94
C ARG A 254 0.97 -10.43 -30.46
N ASN A 255 -0.24 -10.25 -31.00
CA ASN A 255 -0.51 -10.02 -32.42
C ASN A 255 -1.06 -8.61 -32.65
#